data_AF-A0A8T4ZT07-F1
#
_entry.id   AF-A0A8T4ZT07-F1
#
_cell.length_a   1.000
_cell.length_b   1.000
_cell.length_c   1.000
_cell.angle_alpha   90.00
_cell.angle_beta   90.00
_cell.angle_gamma   90.00
#
_symmetry.space_group_name_H-M   'P 1'
#
loop_
_entity.id
_entity.type
_entity.pdbx_description
1 polymer ?
#
loop_
_entity_poly.entity_id
_entity_poly.type
_entity_poly.pdbx_seq_one_letter_code
_entity_poly.pdbx_strand_id
1 'polypeptide(L)'
;MVSISSKEIAIIERGSTNDFSLESIVEKCRDNDIILVEGFRKILGAKPNVPKIVAVKSEEEVVEALKTFKPIIAFTGPYLAMRRELPAPYFDVLREQAKLAELVEKVIRGEKGIESSPLRAPR
;
A
#
# COMPACT_ATOMS: atom_id res chain seq x y z
N MET A 1 13.71 -22.36 9.55
CA MET A 1 12.39 -23.01 9.55
C MET A 1 11.80 -22.79 8.17
N VAL A 2 11.59 -23.84 7.41
CA VAL A 2 10.91 -23.75 6.10
C VAL A 2 9.51 -24.31 6.33
N SER A 3 8.49 -23.47 6.15
CA SER A 3 7.09 -23.87 6.18
C SER A 3 6.59 -23.86 4.75
N ILE A 4 6.05 -25.00 4.29
CA ILE A 4 5.55 -25.15 2.94
C ILE A 4 4.08 -25.57 2.98
N SER A 5 3.25 -24.81 2.29
CA SER A 5 1.90 -25.18 1.92
C SER A 5 1.90 -25.60 0.45
N SER A 6 0.95 -26.42 0.03
CA SER A 6 0.83 -26.88 -1.36
C SER A 6 0.80 -25.76 -2.42
N LYS A 7 0.55 -24.52 -2.01
CA LYS A 7 0.48 -23.33 -2.88
C LYS A 7 1.24 -22.11 -2.34
N GLU A 8 1.97 -22.23 -1.24
CA GLU A 8 2.65 -21.11 -0.60
C GLU A 8 3.99 -21.56 -0.02
N ILE A 9 5.04 -20.78 -0.26
CA ILE A 9 6.37 -21.00 0.28
C ILE A 9 6.70 -19.81 1.18
N ALA A 10 7.05 -20.08 2.44
CA ALA A 10 7.54 -19.07 3.36
C ALA A 10 9.05 -19.24 3.57
N ILE A 11 9.82 -18.17 3.30
CA ILE A 11 11.27 -18.10 3.53
C ILE A 11 11.54 -17.03 4.59
N ILE A 12 12.19 -17.41 5.68
CA ILE A 12 12.62 -16.49 6.73
C ILE A 12 14.13 -16.39 6.70
N GLU A 13 14.63 -15.20 6.47
CA GLU A 13 16.06 -14.91 6.42
C GLU A 13 16.43 -13.88 7.48
N ARG A 14 17.51 -14.14 8.21
CA ARG A 14 18.06 -13.19 9.18
C ARG A 14 19.09 -12.30 8.50
N GLY A 15 18.70 -11.07 8.18
CA GLY A 15 19.61 -10.05 7.62
C GLY A 15 20.23 -9.12 8.68
N SER A 16 21.33 -8.45 8.32
CA SER A 16 21.79 -7.26 9.04
C SER A 16 20.84 -6.10 8.72
N THR A 17 20.45 -5.31 9.72
CA THR A 17 19.55 -4.15 9.51
C THR A 17 20.24 -2.97 8.81
N ASN A 18 21.57 -3.01 8.65
CA ASN A 18 22.35 -1.91 8.10
C ASN A 18 22.42 -1.91 6.57
N ASP A 19 22.16 -3.04 5.91
CA ASP A 19 22.38 -3.21 4.45
C ASP A 19 21.08 -3.50 3.68
N PHE A 20 19.92 -3.28 4.31
CA PHE A 20 18.63 -3.62 3.71
C PHE A 20 18.14 -2.48 2.80
N SER A 21 18.33 -2.66 1.49
CA SER A 21 17.84 -1.74 0.45
C SER A 21 16.67 -2.35 -0.33
N LEU A 22 15.93 -1.52 -1.07
CA LEU A 22 14.86 -2.00 -1.95
C LEU A 22 15.43 -2.91 -3.04
N GLU A 23 16.59 -2.57 -3.57
CA GLU A 23 17.28 -3.31 -4.63
C GLU A 23 17.63 -4.73 -4.15
N SER A 24 18.09 -4.88 -2.89
CA SER A 24 18.33 -6.19 -2.28
C SER A 24 17.05 -7.03 -2.13
N ILE A 25 15.90 -6.40 -1.85
CA ILE A 25 14.60 -7.10 -1.79
C ILE A 25 14.19 -7.56 -3.19
N VAL A 26 14.28 -6.66 -4.17
CA VAL A 26 13.89 -6.94 -5.55
C VAL A 26 14.76 -8.04 -6.16
N GLU A 27 16.07 -8.03 -5.93
CA GLU A 27 16.97 -9.07 -6.47
C GLU A 27 16.61 -10.47 -5.96
N LYS A 28 16.28 -10.58 -4.65
CA LYS A 28 15.84 -11.85 -4.05
C LYS A 28 14.49 -12.31 -4.58
N CYS A 29 13.67 -11.38 -5.05
CA CYS A 29 12.32 -11.64 -5.55
C CYS A 29 12.21 -11.51 -7.08
N ARG A 30 13.32 -11.52 -7.82
CA ARG A 30 13.36 -11.23 -9.26
C ARG A 30 12.46 -12.09 -10.14
N ASP A 31 12.18 -13.32 -9.71
CA ASP A 31 11.35 -14.27 -10.46
C ASP A 31 9.85 -14.17 -10.09
N ASN A 32 9.45 -13.16 -9.31
CA ASN A 32 8.05 -12.92 -8.94
C ASN A 32 7.43 -11.81 -9.79
N ASP A 33 6.19 -12.00 -10.20
CA ASP A 33 5.43 -10.99 -10.96
C ASP A 33 5.04 -9.77 -10.08
N ILE A 34 4.76 -10.02 -8.80
CA ILE A 34 4.30 -9.01 -7.84
C ILE A 34 5.02 -9.20 -6.52
N ILE A 35 5.50 -8.08 -5.95
CA ILE A 35 6.13 -8.05 -4.62
C ILE A 35 5.28 -7.16 -3.72
N LEU A 36 4.73 -7.74 -2.64
CA LEU A 36 4.07 -7.00 -1.58
C LEU A 36 5.05 -6.81 -0.42
N VAL A 37 5.27 -5.56 -0.01
CA VAL A 37 6.18 -5.24 1.09
C VAL A 37 5.39 -4.59 2.23
N GLU A 38 5.37 -5.25 3.38
CA GLU A 38 4.80 -4.71 4.61
C GLU A 38 5.88 -3.99 5.43
N GLY A 39 5.58 -2.78 5.90
CA GLY A 39 6.50 -1.99 6.73
C GLY A 39 7.52 -1.19 5.92
N PHE A 40 8.80 -1.25 6.32
CA PHE A 40 9.92 -0.52 5.69
C PHE A 40 9.70 0.99 5.48
N ARG A 41 8.96 1.64 6.38
CA ARG A 41 8.60 3.07 6.31
C ARG A 41 9.79 3.99 6.01
N LYS A 42 10.95 3.75 6.64
CA LYS A 42 12.16 4.58 6.44
C LYS A 42 12.79 4.44 5.04
N ILE A 43 12.68 3.26 4.43
CA ILE A 43 13.33 2.94 3.14
C ILE A 43 12.39 3.24 1.98
N LEU A 44 11.10 2.90 2.13
CA LEU A 44 10.12 2.96 1.05
C LEU A 44 9.20 4.17 1.14
N GLY A 45 9.12 4.86 2.28
CA GLY A 45 8.10 5.88 2.55
C GLY A 45 7.98 6.91 1.43
N ALA A 46 9.07 7.59 1.11
CA ALA A 46 9.09 8.65 0.10
C ALA A 46 9.39 8.16 -1.34
N LYS A 47 9.53 6.85 -1.57
CA LYS A 47 9.94 6.31 -2.89
C LYS A 47 8.78 6.39 -3.89
N PRO A 48 8.87 7.24 -4.93
CA PRO A 48 7.75 7.56 -5.81
C PRO A 48 7.31 6.39 -6.71
N ASN A 49 8.21 5.46 -6.99
CA ASN A 49 7.95 4.32 -7.88
C ASN A 49 7.34 3.12 -7.15
N VAL A 50 7.08 3.24 -5.84
CA VAL A 50 6.46 2.19 -5.05
C VAL A 50 5.12 2.74 -4.57
N PRO A 51 3.96 2.26 -5.06
CA PRO A 51 2.66 2.69 -4.53
C PRO A 51 2.46 2.15 -3.11
N LYS A 52 1.75 2.90 -2.25
CA LYS A 52 1.46 2.48 -0.87
C LYS A 52 -0.03 2.46 -0.57
N ILE A 53 -0.44 1.41 0.13
CA ILE A 53 -1.70 1.34 0.86
C ILE A 53 -1.36 1.59 2.33
N VAL A 54 -1.98 2.57 2.98
CA VAL A 54 -1.64 2.96 4.36
C VAL A 54 -2.78 2.62 5.31
N ALA A 55 -2.49 1.77 6.30
CA ALA A 55 -3.40 1.49 7.39
C ALA A 55 -3.36 2.60 8.43
N VAL A 56 -4.52 3.13 8.81
CA VAL A 56 -4.69 4.23 9.78
C VAL A 56 -5.84 3.94 10.74
N LYS A 57 -5.68 4.33 12.01
CA LYS A 57 -6.72 4.23 13.05
C LYS A 57 -7.18 5.59 13.59
N SER A 58 -6.55 6.69 13.21
CA SER A 58 -6.95 8.05 13.62
C SER A 58 -6.64 9.12 12.57
N GLU A 59 -7.17 10.34 12.77
CA GLU A 59 -6.90 11.49 11.89
C GLU A 59 -5.42 11.89 11.93
N GLU A 60 -4.80 11.84 13.11
CA GLU A 60 -3.39 12.19 13.30
C GLU A 60 -2.49 11.28 12.47
N GLU A 61 -2.82 9.99 12.40
CA GLU A 61 -2.11 9.03 11.57
C GLU A 61 -2.28 9.29 10.07
N VAL A 62 -3.46 9.78 9.63
CA VAL A 62 -3.64 10.23 8.24
C VAL A 62 -2.71 11.40 7.94
N VAL A 63 -2.68 12.42 8.82
CA VAL A 63 -1.81 13.59 8.64
C VAL A 63 -0.33 13.19 8.62
N GLU A 64 0.07 12.26 9.49
CA GLU A 64 1.43 11.73 9.52
C GLU A 64 1.76 10.92 8.25
N ALA A 65 0.81 10.11 7.79
CA ALA A 65 0.95 9.30 6.59
C ALA A 65 1.18 10.18 5.36
N LEU A 66 0.38 11.24 5.19
CA LEU A 66 0.50 12.18 4.07
C LEU A 66 1.85 12.91 4.02
N LYS A 67 2.49 13.13 5.18
CA LYS A 67 3.83 13.71 5.26
C LYS A 67 4.93 12.71 4.90
N THR A 68 4.68 11.41 5.12
CA THR A 68 5.72 10.38 5.06
C THR A 68 5.69 9.58 3.76
N PHE A 69 4.50 9.25 3.27
CA PHE A 69 4.31 8.29 2.19
C PHE A 69 3.95 8.96 0.88
N LYS A 70 4.68 8.62 -0.20
CA LYS A 70 4.37 9.06 -1.57
C LYS A 70 4.72 7.97 -2.60
N PRO A 71 3.85 7.68 -3.58
CA PRO A 71 2.43 8.01 -3.65
C PRO A 71 1.59 7.08 -2.76
N ILE A 72 0.56 7.64 -2.12
CA ILE A 72 -0.48 6.84 -1.45
C ILE A 72 -1.59 6.59 -2.47
N ILE A 73 -1.90 5.32 -2.72
CA ILE A 73 -2.98 4.92 -3.64
C ILE A 73 -4.29 4.61 -2.90
N ALA A 74 -4.22 4.28 -1.61
CA ALA A 74 -5.38 4.02 -0.78
C ALA A 74 -5.06 4.12 0.71
N PHE A 75 -6.10 4.36 1.51
CA PHE A 75 -6.11 4.19 2.96
C PHE A 75 -6.95 2.97 3.34
N THR A 76 -6.66 2.40 4.51
CA THR A 76 -7.44 1.32 5.14
C THR A 76 -7.39 1.43 6.65
N GLY A 77 -8.20 0.68 7.38
CA GLY A 77 -8.09 0.50 8.83
C GLY A 77 -9.44 0.47 9.54
N PRO A 78 -9.47 0.57 10.88
CA PRO A 78 -10.70 0.71 11.65
C PRO A 78 -11.22 2.16 11.66
N TYR A 79 -10.47 3.11 11.10
CA TYR A 79 -10.82 4.53 11.05
C TYR A 79 -11.98 4.82 10.08
N LEU A 80 -13.20 4.46 10.49
CA LEU A 80 -14.46 4.79 9.79
C LEU A 80 -14.83 6.27 9.87
N ALA A 81 -14.19 7.00 10.78
CA ALA A 81 -14.63 8.31 11.24
C ALA A 81 -13.88 9.44 10.55
N MET A 82 -13.89 9.50 9.21
CA MET A 82 -14.01 10.77 8.51
C MET A 82 -14.20 10.55 7.01
N ARG A 83 -15.44 10.75 6.56
CA ARG A 83 -15.72 11.21 5.19
C ARG A 83 -15.26 12.67 5.00
N ARG A 84 -14.06 13.02 5.47
CA ARG A 84 -13.36 14.19 4.95
C ARG A 84 -12.73 13.78 3.63
N GLU A 85 -12.53 14.75 2.74
CA GLU A 85 -11.91 14.54 1.43
C GLU A 85 -10.46 14.06 1.61
N LEU A 86 -10.28 12.74 1.76
CA LEU A 86 -8.97 12.12 1.71
C LEU A 86 -8.43 12.25 0.28
N PRO A 87 -7.13 12.51 0.11
CA PRO A 87 -6.53 12.63 -1.23
C PRO A 87 -6.45 11.29 -1.97
N ALA A 88 -6.75 10.18 -1.28
CA ALA A 88 -6.79 8.83 -1.83
C ALA A 88 -8.03 8.10 -1.28
N PRO A 89 -8.59 7.12 -2.03
CA PRO A 89 -9.74 6.35 -1.58
C PRO A 89 -9.46 5.59 -0.28
N TYR A 90 -10.50 5.40 0.51
CA TYR A 90 -10.48 4.58 1.72
C TYR A 90 -11.23 3.27 1.47
N PHE A 91 -10.66 2.14 1.89
CA PHE A 91 -11.31 0.83 1.81
C PHE A 91 -11.40 0.18 3.18
N ASP A 92 -12.59 -0.29 3.53
CA ASP A 92 -12.75 -1.19 4.67
C ASP A 92 -12.31 -2.59 4.25
N VAL A 93 -11.11 -3.02 4.64
CA VAL A 93 -10.56 -4.35 4.29
C VAL A 93 -11.34 -5.53 4.86
N LEU A 94 -12.26 -5.34 5.80
CA LEU A 94 -13.14 -6.41 6.26
C LEU A 94 -14.36 -6.58 5.34
N ARG A 95 -14.66 -5.59 4.51
CA ARG A 95 -15.88 -5.56 3.67
C ARG A 95 -15.60 -5.39 2.17
N GLU A 96 -14.47 -4.81 1.82
CA GLU A 96 -14.16 -4.29 0.48
C GLU A 96 -12.85 -4.87 -0.10
N GLN A 97 -12.47 -6.08 0.33
CA GLN A 97 -11.25 -6.77 -0.10
C GLN A 97 -11.11 -6.83 -1.62
N ALA A 98 -12.19 -7.18 -2.32
CA ALA A 98 -12.21 -7.26 -3.77
C ALA A 98 -11.95 -5.91 -4.45
N LYS A 99 -12.47 -4.80 -3.89
CA LYS A 99 -12.27 -3.46 -4.46
C LYS A 99 -10.83 -2.98 -4.28
N LEU A 100 -10.23 -3.30 -3.13
CA LEU A 100 -8.82 -2.99 -2.90
C LEU A 100 -7.91 -3.80 -3.84
N ALA A 101 -8.22 -5.08 -4.05
CA ALA A 101 -7.50 -5.92 -5.01
C ALA A 101 -7.64 -5.39 -6.43
N GLU A 102 -8.84 -4.98 -6.86
CA GLU A 102 -9.07 -4.37 -8.18
C GLU A 102 -8.25 -3.09 -8.36
N LEU A 103 -8.16 -2.23 -7.33
CA LEU A 103 -7.29 -1.05 -7.37
C LEU A 103 -5.82 -1.44 -7.57
N VAL A 104 -5.33 -2.43 -6.82
CA VAL A 104 -3.95 -2.92 -6.93
C VAL A 104 -3.68 -3.47 -8.34
N GLU A 105 -4.60 -4.26 -8.90
CA GLU A 105 -4.49 -4.77 -10.27
C GLU A 105 -4.40 -3.64 -11.31
N LYS A 106 -5.24 -2.61 -11.19
CA LYS A 106 -5.20 -1.43 -12.08
C LYS A 106 -3.86 -0.71 -12.02
N VAL A 107 -3.33 -0.53 -10.81
CA VAL A 107 -2.01 0.09 -10.60
C VAL A 107 -0.90 -0.73 -11.24
N ILE A 108 -0.92 -2.05 -11.10
CA ILE A 108 0.06 -2.95 -11.71
C ILE A 108 0.00 -2.90 -13.24
N ARG A 109 -1.22 -2.80 -13.81
CA ARG A 109 -1.44 -2.67 -15.25
C ARG A 109 -1.07 -1.29 -15.82
N GLY A 110 -0.72 -0.32 -14.97
CA GLY A 110 -0.39 1.04 -15.38
C GLY A 110 -1.61 1.90 -15.75
N GLU A 111 -2.80 1.50 -15.30
CA GLU A 111 -4.03 2.27 -15.51
C GLU A 111 -4.07 3.45 -14.51
N LYS A 112 -4.39 4.66 -14.98
CA LYS A 112 -4.52 5.81 -14.07
C LYS A 112 -5.71 5.60 -13.11
N GLY A 113 -5.48 5.87 -11.83
CA GLY A 113 -6.47 5.74 -10.75
C GLY A 113 -7.73 6.57 -10.95
N ILE A 114 -8.81 6.17 -10.26
CA ILE A 114 -10.15 6.76 -10.31
C ILE A 114 -10.07 8.28 -10.09
N GLU A 115 -10.49 9.07 -11.07
CA GLU A 115 -10.74 10.51 -10.90
C GLU A 115 -11.81 10.71 -9.82
N SER A 116 -11.50 11.46 -8.77
CA SER A 116 -12.52 12.05 -7.92
C SER A 116 -13.38 12.98 -8.78
N SER A 117 -14.67 12.67 -8.89
CA SER A 117 -15.60 13.47 -9.69
C SER A 117 -15.66 14.92 -9.17
N PRO A 118 -15.63 15.95 -10.03
CA PRO A 118 -15.80 17.33 -9.59
C PRO A 118 -17.24 17.57 -9.10
N LEU A 119 -17.36 18.28 -7.98
CA LEU A 119 -18.63 18.76 -7.42
C LEU A 119 -19.48 19.45 -8.50
N ARG A 120 -20.75 19.05 -8.62
CA ARG A 120 -21.77 19.91 -9.23
C ARG A 120 -22.04 21.08 -8.29
N ALA A 121 -21.74 22.30 -8.75
CA ALA A 121 -22.18 23.52 -8.10
C ALA A 121 -23.72 23.60 -8.10
N PRO A 122 -24.37 24.10 -7.02
CA PRO A 122 -25.80 24.34 -7.04
C PRO A 122 -26.11 25.51 -7.98
N ARG A 123 -27.14 25.33 -8.82
CA ARG A 123 -27.84 26.43 -9.49
C ARG A 123 -28.94 26.95 -8.57
#